data_AF-A0A963UYB7-F1
#
_entry.id   AF-A0A963UYB7-F1
#
_cell.length_a   1.000
_cell.length_b   1.000
_cell.length_c   1.000
_cell.angle_alpha   90.00
_cell.angle_beta   90.00
_cell.angle_gamma   90.00
#
_symmetry.space_group_name_H-M   'P 1'
#
loop_
_entity.id
_entity.type
_entity.pdbx_description
1 polymer ?
#
loop_
_entity_poly.entity_id
_entity_poly.type
_entity_poly.pdbx_seq_one_letter_code
_entity_poly.pdbx_strand_id
1 'polypeptide(L)'
;QIDEIRSGIQATLAKFHIASDVAIVFGSAKWGEAALTGSREGLTVDSARTLDAYAAARPELAGRDEWETAWNLSGVPALMTAIGERVSEGAGRRLLERVRRNARNLTNEARATLVARRADGGAVSVDFAGHSASAVMTQLGAKYEADVATLCQQLRDDLMQRMETSESGFVKRATDSLIDHLERHGESGTWQYDPTGLRVLQRAAYLSFARALSARLTKLYEDAARHVEAVYAAILSGGVADFRIEPPHLPRVPAPVGLGKTIALDLQSTWWRRWWQKRRGYEAFAKDYAHLIRAEAHSITRDLEENQVAAVLENARSILREFLKEHQETIRRITQPDAGNAEDARKALEVLQSGNDTTTAFGEILRGLDEMAA
;
A
#
# COMPACT_ATOMS: atom_id res chain seq x y z
N GLN A 1 -34.24 3.25 -12.75
CA GLN A 1 -33.12 2.53 -13.43
C GLN A 1 -31.77 2.77 -12.76
N ILE A 2 -31.31 4.02 -12.54
CA ILE A 2 -29.99 4.25 -11.89
C ILE A 2 -29.92 3.75 -10.44
N ASP A 3 -30.97 3.94 -9.64
CA ASP A 3 -31.00 3.42 -8.26
C ASP A 3 -31.03 1.88 -8.20
N GLU A 4 -31.67 1.25 -9.18
CA GLU A 4 -31.70 -0.20 -9.35
C GLU A 4 -30.31 -0.74 -9.73
N ILE A 5 -29.61 -0.08 -10.67
CA ILE A 5 -28.23 -0.40 -11.01
C ILE A 5 -27.31 -0.22 -9.80
N ARG A 6 -27.46 0.87 -9.03
CA ARG A 6 -26.68 1.11 -7.81
C ARG A 6 -26.88 -0.03 -6.82
N SER A 7 -28.13 -0.41 -6.57
CA SER A 7 -28.48 -1.50 -5.66
C SER A 7 -27.89 -2.85 -6.13
N GLY A 8 -27.94 -3.13 -7.43
CA GLY A 8 -27.33 -4.32 -8.02
C GLY A 8 -25.80 -4.34 -7.90
N ILE A 9 -25.14 -3.20 -8.11
CA ILE A 9 -23.69 -3.06 -7.91
C ILE A 9 -23.34 -3.30 -6.44
N GLN A 10 -24.05 -2.68 -5.50
CA GLN A 10 -23.81 -2.84 -4.07
C GLN A 10 -24.01 -4.30 -3.61
N ALA A 11 -25.08 -4.96 -4.06
CA ALA A 11 -25.30 -6.38 -3.78
C ALA A 11 -24.16 -7.27 -4.32
N THR A 12 -23.67 -6.94 -5.52
CA THR A 12 -22.52 -7.63 -6.12
C THR A 12 -21.25 -7.40 -5.30
N LEU A 13 -20.93 -6.16 -4.92
CA LEU A 13 -19.78 -5.84 -4.08
C LEU A 13 -19.82 -6.57 -2.72
N ALA A 14 -20.99 -6.60 -2.08
CA ALA A 14 -21.20 -7.31 -0.83
C ALA A 14 -20.96 -8.82 -0.96
N LYS A 15 -21.45 -9.44 -2.04
CA LYS A 15 -21.22 -10.87 -2.34
C LYS A 15 -19.73 -11.21 -2.45
N PHE A 16 -18.90 -10.27 -2.90
CA PHE A 16 -17.44 -10.44 -3.01
C PHE A 16 -16.66 -9.93 -1.79
N HIS A 17 -17.33 -9.63 -0.68
CA HIS A 17 -16.73 -9.08 0.54
C HIS A 17 -15.88 -7.82 0.28
N ILE A 18 -16.28 -7.02 -0.71
CA ILE A 18 -15.70 -5.71 -0.96
C ILE A 18 -16.44 -4.72 -0.04
N ALA A 19 -15.68 -3.83 0.59
CA ALA A 19 -16.24 -2.83 1.49
C ALA A 19 -17.31 -1.98 0.78
N SER A 20 -18.40 -1.68 1.47
CA SER A 20 -19.54 -0.95 0.93
C SER A 20 -19.32 0.56 0.84
N ASP A 21 -18.17 1.05 1.27
CA ASP A 21 -17.74 2.46 1.24
C ASP A 21 -17.21 2.90 -0.14
N VAL A 22 -17.28 2.03 -1.14
CA VAL A 22 -16.85 2.35 -2.51
C VAL A 22 -17.79 3.38 -3.13
N ALA A 23 -17.24 4.55 -3.48
CA ALA A 23 -17.96 5.58 -4.22
C ALA A 23 -18.41 5.05 -5.59
N ILE A 24 -19.72 5.03 -5.83
CA ILE A 24 -20.32 4.67 -7.12
C ILE A 24 -20.78 5.95 -7.81
N VAL A 25 -20.07 6.29 -8.88
CA VAL A 25 -20.33 7.48 -9.71
C VAL A 25 -21.08 7.08 -10.97
N PHE A 26 -22.19 7.75 -11.24
CA PHE A 26 -22.95 7.60 -12.47
C PHE A 26 -22.75 8.83 -13.33
N GLY A 27 -22.60 8.62 -14.63
CA GLY A 27 -22.35 9.70 -15.57
C GLY A 27 -22.10 9.20 -16.98
N SER A 28 -21.77 10.14 -17.85
CA SER A 28 -21.47 9.90 -19.26
C SER A 28 -20.37 10.84 -19.70
N ALA A 29 -19.29 10.27 -20.24
CA ALA A 29 -18.21 11.04 -20.84
C ALA A 29 -18.71 11.95 -21.96
N LYS A 30 -19.75 11.52 -22.69
CA LYS A 30 -20.38 12.32 -23.75
C LYS A 30 -21.14 13.53 -23.22
N TRP A 31 -21.76 13.44 -22.04
CA TRP A 31 -22.38 14.62 -21.40
C TRP A 31 -21.31 15.60 -20.91
N GLY A 32 -20.19 15.10 -20.39
CA GLY A 32 -19.05 15.94 -20.01
C GLY A 32 -18.42 16.66 -21.21
N GLU A 33 -18.23 15.94 -22.33
CA GLU A 33 -17.75 16.51 -23.59
C GLU A 33 -18.71 17.59 -24.13
N ALA A 34 -20.01 17.31 -24.13
CA ALA A 34 -21.03 18.27 -24.54
C ALA A 34 -21.02 19.54 -23.69
N ALA A 35 -20.87 19.40 -22.36
CA ALA A 35 -20.79 20.53 -21.45
C ALA A 35 -19.51 21.38 -21.65
N LEU A 36 -18.37 20.73 -21.86
CA LEU A 36 -17.09 21.41 -22.07
C LEU A 36 -17.02 22.13 -23.42
N THR A 37 -17.68 21.58 -24.44
CA THR A 37 -17.70 22.14 -25.80
C THR A 37 -18.87 23.08 -26.05
N GLY A 38 -19.88 23.08 -25.17
CA GLY A 38 -21.13 23.83 -25.37
C GLY A 38 -21.93 23.32 -26.58
N SER A 39 -21.81 22.03 -26.92
CA SER A 39 -22.45 21.45 -28.11
C SER A 39 -23.06 20.08 -27.86
N ARG A 40 -24.28 19.86 -28.37
CA ARG A 40 -24.96 18.55 -28.37
C ARG A 40 -24.63 17.69 -29.60
N GLU A 41 -23.82 18.15 -30.55
CA GLU A 41 -23.57 17.43 -31.81
C GLU A 41 -22.99 16.02 -31.61
N GLY A 42 -22.30 15.78 -30.49
CA GLY A 42 -21.78 14.46 -30.11
C GLY A 42 -22.77 13.55 -29.36
N LEU A 43 -23.99 14.00 -29.07
CA LEU A 43 -25.00 13.23 -28.33
C LEU A 43 -25.99 12.58 -29.29
N THR A 44 -26.22 11.27 -29.09
CA THR A 44 -27.37 10.61 -29.71
C THR A 44 -28.68 11.11 -29.10
N VAL A 45 -29.78 11.01 -29.85
CA VAL A 45 -31.12 11.39 -29.37
C VAL A 45 -31.47 10.69 -28.06
N ASP A 46 -31.12 9.42 -27.92
CA ASP A 46 -31.38 8.65 -26.69
C ASP A 46 -30.53 9.12 -25.51
N SER A 47 -29.27 9.50 -25.76
CA SER A 47 -28.38 10.05 -24.73
C SER A 47 -28.88 11.42 -24.24
N ALA A 48 -29.29 12.28 -25.16
CA ALA A 48 -29.87 13.59 -24.84
C ALA A 48 -31.18 13.44 -24.03
N ARG A 49 -32.08 12.56 -24.46
CA ARG A 49 -33.33 12.26 -23.74
C ARG A 49 -33.08 11.71 -22.35
N THR A 50 -32.07 10.85 -22.20
CA THR A 50 -31.67 10.30 -20.90
C THR A 50 -31.11 11.39 -19.98
N LEU A 51 -30.30 12.30 -20.52
CA LEU A 51 -29.79 13.46 -19.78
C LEU A 51 -30.94 14.34 -19.28
N ASP A 52 -31.87 14.70 -20.16
CA ASP A 52 -33.00 15.56 -19.82
C ASP A 52 -33.92 14.89 -18.78
N ALA A 53 -34.20 13.58 -18.92
CA ALA A 53 -34.97 12.82 -17.92
C ALA A 53 -34.24 12.73 -16.56
N TYR A 54 -32.91 12.59 -16.57
CA TYR A 54 -32.10 12.51 -15.36
C TYR A 54 -31.93 13.88 -14.68
N ALA A 55 -31.96 14.97 -15.45
CA ALA A 55 -32.02 16.34 -14.94
C ALA A 55 -33.38 16.64 -14.31
N ALA A 56 -34.48 16.24 -14.95
CA ALA A 56 -35.84 16.45 -14.43
C ALA A 56 -36.08 15.75 -13.08
N ALA A 57 -35.39 14.64 -12.82
CA ALA A 57 -35.43 13.93 -11.55
C ALA A 57 -34.60 14.59 -10.42
N ARG A 58 -33.91 15.71 -10.68
CA ARG A 58 -33.04 16.43 -9.73
C ARG A 58 -33.47 17.88 -9.52
N PRO A 59 -34.30 18.14 -8.50
CA PRO A 59 -34.78 19.49 -8.18
C PRO A 59 -33.64 20.50 -7.93
N GLU A 60 -32.49 20.06 -7.44
CA GLU A 60 -31.31 20.87 -7.14
C GLU A 60 -30.60 21.44 -8.39
N LEU A 61 -30.95 20.93 -9.57
CA LEU A 61 -30.46 21.42 -10.86
C LEU A 61 -31.52 22.29 -11.59
N ALA A 62 -32.70 22.49 -11.02
CA ALA A 62 -33.75 23.29 -11.63
C ALA A 62 -33.30 24.74 -11.83
N GLY A 63 -33.49 25.27 -13.05
CA GLY A 63 -33.14 26.64 -13.41
C GLY A 63 -31.65 26.89 -13.70
N ARG A 64 -30.81 25.84 -13.66
CA ARG A 64 -29.42 25.94 -14.12
C ARG A 64 -29.34 25.96 -15.63
N ASP A 65 -28.23 26.50 -16.14
CA ASP A 65 -27.91 26.43 -17.56
C ASP A 65 -27.80 24.97 -18.02
N GLU A 66 -28.09 24.74 -19.29
CA GLU A 66 -28.08 23.42 -19.90
C GLU A 66 -26.71 22.75 -19.80
N TRP A 67 -25.63 23.51 -20.04
CA TRP A 67 -24.26 22.99 -19.99
C TRP A 67 -23.80 22.78 -18.56
N GLU A 68 -24.22 23.64 -17.65
CA GLU A 68 -24.01 23.45 -16.21
C GLU A 68 -24.71 22.17 -15.72
N THR A 69 -25.92 21.91 -16.20
CA THR A 69 -26.68 20.69 -15.91
C THR A 69 -25.97 19.46 -16.49
N ALA A 70 -25.56 19.51 -17.76
CA ALA A 70 -24.80 18.44 -18.41
C ALA A 70 -23.47 18.15 -17.69
N TRP A 71 -22.75 19.19 -17.25
CA TRP A 71 -21.51 19.05 -16.48
C TRP A 71 -21.73 18.36 -15.14
N ASN A 72 -22.73 18.81 -14.37
CA ASN A 72 -23.06 18.22 -13.06
C ASN A 72 -23.52 16.75 -13.19
N LEU A 73 -24.23 16.41 -14.27
CA LEU A 73 -24.74 15.06 -14.51
C LEU A 73 -23.74 14.13 -15.21
N SER A 74 -22.68 14.67 -15.79
CA SER A 74 -21.64 13.90 -16.50
C SER A 74 -20.91 12.89 -15.63
N GLY A 75 -20.99 13.03 -14.30
CA GLY A 75 -20.23 12.25 -13.33
C GLY A 75 -18.79 12.70 -13.17
N VAL A 76 -18.28 13.61 -14.01
CA VAL A 76 -16.91 14.14 -13.91
C VAL A 76 -16.67 14.87 -12.57
N PRO A 77 -17.54 15.81 -12.13
CA PRO A 77 -17.34 16.47 -10.84
C PRO A 77 -17.31 15.48 -9.67
N ALA A 78 -18.28 14.57 -9.62
CA ALA A 78 -18.36 13.53 -8.58
C ALA A 78 -17.13 12.60 -8.59
N LEU A 79 -16.61 12.26 -9.77
CA LEU A 79 -15.38 11.49 -9.90
C LEU A 79 -14.17 12.28 -9.39
N MET A 80 -14.04 13.56 -9.73
CA MET A 80 -12.94 14.41 -9.25
C MET A 80 -12.98 14.56 -7.72
N THR A 81 -14.17 14.74 -7.13
CA THR A 81 -14.34 14.77 -5.67
C THR A 81 -13.91 13.44 -5.04
N ALA A 82 -14.39 12.30 -5.56
CA ALA A 82 -14.03 10.98 -5.03
C ALA A 82 -12.52 10.70 -5.14
N ILE A 83 -11.87 11.15 -6.22
CA ILE A 83 -10.41 11.09 -6.36
C ILE A 83 -9.73 12.00 -5.33
N GLY A 84 -10.19 13.24 -5.17
CA GLY A 84 -9.67 14.20 -4.19
C GLY A 84 -9.74 13.69 -2.75
N GLU A 85 -10.88 13.13 -2.36
CA GLU A 85 -11.09 12.48 -1.06
C GLU A 85 -10.14 11.29 -0.87
N ARG A 86 -10.07 10.38 -1.85
CA ARG A 86 -9.14 9.24 -1.80
C ARG A 86 -7.67 9.66 -1.72
N VAL A 87 -7.28 10.73 -2.40
CA VAL A 87 -5.93 11.27 -2.36
C VAL A 87 -5.65 11.88 -0.99
N SER A 88 -6.53 12.76 -0.50
CA SER A 88 -6.37 13.45 0.79
C SER A 88 -6.38 12.49 1.98
N GLU A 89 -7.38 11.63 2.10
CA GLU A 89 -7.52 10.64 3.18
C GLU A 89 -6.47 9.53 3.10
N GLY A 90 -5.99 9.26 1.89
CA GLY A 90 -5.03 8.21 1.58
C GLY A 90 -3.59 8.72 1.55
N ALA A 91 -3.14 9.15 0.37
CA ALA A 91 -1.73 9.47 0.13
C ALA A 91 -1.29 10.77 0.84
N GLY A 92 -2.14 11.79 0.85
CA GLY A 92 -1.90 13.07 1.51
C GLY A 92 -1.71 12.90 3.01
N ARG A 93 -2.67 12.28 3.70
CA ARG A 93 -2.59 12.01 5.14
C ARG A 93 -1.37 11.18 5.51
N ARG A 94 -1.00 10.16 4.73
CA ARG A 94 0.23 9.38 4.96
C ARG A 94 1.50 10.20 4.81
N LEU A 95 1.56 11.10 3.83
CA LEU A 95 2.69 12.00 3.64
C LEU A 95 2.83 12.95 4.84
N LEU A 96 1.74 13.56 5.27
CA LEU A 96 1.72 14.45 6.44
C LEU A 96 2.16 13.70 7.70
N GLU A 97 1.64 12.50 7.92
CA GLU A 97 2.00 11.67 9.06
C GLU A 97 3.49 11.30 9.06
N ARG A 98 4.05 10.98 7.90
CA ARG A 98 5.49 10.73 7.75
C ARG A 98 6.32 11.97 8.06
N VAL A 99 5.94 13.13 7.50
CA VAL A 99 6.63 14.40 7.74
C VAL A 99 6.60 14.75 9.22
N ARG A 100 5.44 14.56 9.88
CA ARG A 100 5.25 14.78 11.32
C ARG A 100 6.19 13.89 12.15
N ARG A 101 6.21 12.58 11.89
CA ARG A 101 7.11 11.63 12.58
C ARG A 101 8.57 12.01 12.42
N ASN A 102 8.98 12.33 11.20
CA ASN A 102 10.36 12.74 10.92
C ASN A 102 10.71 14.06 11.64
N ALA A 103 9.81 15.05 11.65
CA ALA A 103 10.00 16.30 12.35
C ALA A 103 10.14 16.11 13.87
N ARG A 104 9.32 15.22 14.47
CA ARG A 104 9.44 14.86 15.88
C ARG A 104 10.76 14.18 16.19
N ASN A 105 11.14 13.17 15.40
CA ASN A 105 12.41 12.47 15.59
C ASN A 105 13.60 13.44 15.47
N LEU A 106 13.63 14.29 14.44
CA LEU A 106 14.68 15.30 14.28
C LEU A 106 14.76 16.28 15.46
N THR A 107 13.59 16.74 15.94
CA THR A 107 13.50 17.63 17.11
C THR A 107 14.05 16.96 18.37
N ASN A 108 13.68 15.70 18.58
CA ASN A 108 14.16 14.91 19.71
C ASN A 108 15.66 14.63 19.61
N GLU A 109 16.17 14.30 18.43
CA GLU A 109 17.61 14.14 18.18
C GLU A 109 18.41 15.43 18.45
N ALA A 110 17.90 16.58 18.00
CA ALA A 110 18.50 17.87 18.26
C ALA A 110 18.55 18.16 19.77
N ARG A 111 17.44 17.93 20.48
CA ARG A 111 17.35 18.08 21.95
C ARG A 111 18.31 17.15 22.68
N ALA A 112 18.39 15.89 22.29
CA ALA A 112 19.34 14.92 22.84
C ALA A 112 20.79 15.37 22.65
N THR A 113 21.14 15.84 21.44
CA THR A 113 22.48 16.36 21.14
C THR A 113 22.83 17.58 21.99
N LEU A 114 21.88 18.50 22.18
CA LEU A 114 22.06 19.69 23.03
C LEU A 114 22.29 19.33 24.50
N VAL A 115 21.50 18.40 25.05
CA VAL A 115 21.61 17.97 26.44
C VAL A 115 22.92 17.22 26.68
N ALA A 116 23.29 16.30 25.79
CA ALA A 116 24.55 15.58 25.89
C ALA A 116 25.77 16.52 25.89
N ARG A 117 25.74 17.59 25.09
CA ARG A 117 26.81 18.61 25.06
C ARG A 117 26.86 19.52 26.29
N ARG A 118 25.75 19.67 27.03
CA ARG A 118 25.70 20.45 28.29
C ARG A 118 26.17 19.64 29.49
N ALA A 119 26.01 18.32 29.45
CA ALA A 119 26.28 17.43 30.58
C ALA A 119 27.78 17.29 30.92
N ASP A 120 28.69 17.52 29.97
CA ASP A 120 30.11 17.80 30.21
C ASP A 120 30.77 18.24 28.89
N GLY A 121 31.79 19.10 28.95
CA GLY A 121 32.58 19.51 27.78
C GLY A 121 33.45 18.39 27.16
N GLY A 122 33.25 17.14 27.57
CA GLY A 122 33.94 15.93 27.11
C GLY A 122 32.98 14.90 26.54
N ALA A 123 33.51 13.89 25.84
CA ALA A 123 32.72 12.83 25.23
C ALA A 123 31.85 12.12 26.29
N VAL A 124 30.52 12.08 26.07
CA VAL A 124 29.60 11.31 26.92
C VAL A 124 29.89 9.83 26.72
N SER A 125 30.56 9.22 27.70
CA SER A 125 30.87 7.79 27.72
C SER A 125 29.94 7.11 28.71
N VAL A 126 28.88 6.48 28.18
CA VAL A 126 28.05 5.55 28.94
C VAL A 126 28.49 4.13 28.62
N ASP A 127 28.81 3.37 29.67
CA ASP A 127 29.21 1.98 29.56
C ASP A 127 27.98 1.06 29.54
N PHE A 128 27.70 0.47 28.37
CA PHE A 128 26.66 -0.54 28.20
C PHE A 128 27.22 -1.94 28.42
N ALA A 129 27.60 -2.26 29.66
CA ALA A 129 28.19 -3.56 30.03
C ALA A 129 29.40 -3.95 29.15
N GLY A 130 30.36 -3.04 29.01
CA GLY A 130 31.58 -3.17 28.22
C GLY A 130 31.46 -2.71 26.76
N HIS A 131 30.32 -2.17 26.34
CA HIS A 131 30.09 -1.72 24.96
C HIS A 131 29.83 -0.21 24.88
N SER A 132 30.31 0.42 23.81
CA SER A 132 29.93 1.80 23.48
C SER A 132 28.50 1.86 22.94
N ALA A 133 27.82 3.00 23.11
CA ALA A 133 26.48 3.19 22.55
C ALA A 133 26.42 2.95 21.03
N SER A 134 27.48 3.32 20.30
CA SER A 134 27.61 3.06 18.86
C SER A 134 27.69 1.56 18.54
N ALA A 135 28.40 0.78 19.36
CA ALA A 135 28.44 -0.67 19.23
C ALA A 135 27.08 -1.32 19.52
N VAL A 136 26.37 -0.85 20.57
CA VAL A 136 25.01 -1.29 20.87
C VAL A 136 24.06 -1.00 19.71
N MET A 137 24.11 0.21 19.14
CA MET A 137 23.31 0.57 17.97
C MET A 137 23.64 -0.28 16.73
N THR A 138 24.91 -0.64 16.53
CA THR A 138 25.32 -1.52 15.44
C THR A 138 24.75 -2.93 15.60
N GLN A 139 24.81 -3.48 16.82
CA GLN A 139 24.21 -4.78 17.14
C GLN A 139 22.67 -4.75 16.98
N LEU A 140 22.03 -3.66 17.42
CA LEU A 140 20.60 -3.45 17.25
C LEU A 140 20.22 -3.38 15.77
N GLY A 141 21.01 -2.67 14.98
CA GLY A 141 20.90 -2.59 13.52
C GLY A 141 20.91 -3.97 12.86
N ALA A 142 21.95 -4.75 13.15
CA ALA A 142 22.10 -6.11 12.61
C ALA A 142 20.95 -7.05 13.03
N LYS A 143 20.51 -6.97 14.29
CA LYS A 143 19.37 -7.74 14.79
C LYS A 143 18.11 -7.44 14.00
N TYR A 144 17.75 -6.16 13.87
CA TYR A 144 16.49 -5.78 13.21
C TYR A 144 16.51 -5.98 11.70
N GLU A 145 17.68 -5.88 11.05
CA GLU A 145 17.85 -6.31 9.65
C GLU A 145 17.58 -7.81 9.47
N ALA A 146 18.08 -8.64 10.39
CA ALA A 146 17.82 -10.08 10.35
C ALA A 146 16.34 -10.41 10.64
N ASP A 147 15.74 -9.72 11.60
CA ASP A 147 14.33 -9.91 11.95
C ASP A 147 13.40 -9.50 10.80
N VAL A 148 13.63 -8.34 10.17
CA VAL A 148 12.81 -7.89 9.04
C VAL A 148 13.01 -8.78 7.82
N ALA A 149 14.22 -9.26 7.57
CA ALA A 149 14.48 -10.21 6.48
C ALA A 149 13.70 -11.52 6.70
N THR A 150 13.77 -12.07 7.92
CA THR A 150 13.02 -13.27 8.30
C THR A 150 11.51 -13.06 8.19
N LEU A 151 11.01 -11.93 8.66
CA LEU A 151 9.61 -11.53 8.56
C LEU A 151 9.15 -11.47 7.10
N CYS A 152 9.89 -10.77 6.24
CA CYS A 152 9.58 -10.62 4.83
C CYS A 152 9.56 -11.97 4.10
N GLN A 153 10.51 -12.85 4.42
CA GLN A 153 10.55 -14.20 3.86
C GLN A 153 9.31 -15.01 4.24
N GLN A 154 8.94 -15.02 5.52
CA GLN A 154 7.73 -15.72 5.98
C GLN A 154 6.46 -15.18 5.31
N LEU A 155 6.32 -13.86 5.22
CA LEU A 155 5.16 -13.24 4.57
C LEU A 155 5.06 -13.56 3.08
N ARG A 156 6.21 -13.63 2.38
CA ARG A 156 6.27 -14.08 1.00
C ARG A 156 5.83 -15.54 0.90
N ASP A 157 6.43 -16.41 1.69
CA ASP A 157 6.18 -17.85 1.60
C ASP A 157 4.71 -18.19 1.92
N ASP A 158 4.12 -17.54 2.94
CA ASP A 158 2.69 -17.66 3.28
C ASP A 158 1.78 -17.23 2.12
N LEU A 159 2.13 -16.15 1.42
CA LEU A 159 1.38 -15.66 0.26
C LEU A 159 1.48 -16.67 -0.90
N MET A 160 2.70 -17.08 -1.23
CA MET A 160 2.96 -17.99 -2.36
C MET A 160 2.29 -19.34 -2.16
N GLN A 161 2.37 -19.92 -0.96
CA GLN A 161 1.70 -21.17 -0.64
C GLN A 161 0.18 -21.08 -0.85
N ARG A 162 -0.44 -19.95 -0.48
CA ARG A 162 -1.89 -19.73 -0.68
C ARG A 162 -2.25 -19.55 -2.15
N MET A 163 -1.41 -18.85 -2.91
CA MET A 163 -1.59 -18.69 -4.35
C MET A 163 -1.49 -20.04 -5.06
N GLU A 164 -0.45 -20.83 -4.78
CA GLU A 164 -0.25 -22.18 -5.33
C GLU A 164 -1.40 -23.14 -4.98
N THR A 165 -1.91 -23.07 -3.75
CA THR A 165 -3.07 -23.87 -3.33
C THR A 165 -4.32 -23.50 -4.14
N SER A 166 -4.55 -22.20 -4.34
CA SER A 166 -5.66 -21.69 -5.13
C SER A 166 -5.56 -22.10 -6.60
N GLU A 167 -4.36 -21.99 -7.20
CA GLU A 167 -4.05 -22.43 -8.56
C GLU A 167 -4.25 -23.92 -8.74
N SER A 168 -3.69 -24.73 -7.83
CA SER A 168 -3.80 -26.19 -7.90
C SER A 168 -5.27 -26.64 -7.83
N GLY A 169 -6.06 -26.02 -6.95
CA GLY A 169 -7.50 -26.27 -6.88
C GLY A 169 -8.25 -25.82 -8.13
N PHE A 170 -7.86 -24.69 -8.74
CA PHE A 170 -8.43 -24.21 -9.99
C PHE A 170 -8.13 -25.14 -11.17
N VAL A 171 -6.86 -25.51 -11.36
CA VAL A 171 -6.41 -26.43 -12.41
C VAL A 171 -7.15 -27.75 -12.28
N LYS A 172 -7.23 -28.33 -11.09
CA LYS A 172 -7.96 -29.58 -10.86
C LYS A 172 -9.42 -29.48 -11.32
N ARG A 173 -10.16 -28.47 -10.84
CA ARG A 173 -11.59 -28.31 -11.21
C ARG A 173 -11.79 -28.02 -12.69
N ALA A 174 -10.90 -27.25 -13.31
CA ALA A 174 -10.94 -26.96 -14.74
C ALA A 174 -10.69 -28.24 -15.56
N THR A 175 -9.71 -29.06 -15.16
CA THR A 175 -9.42 -30.35 -15.79
C THR A 175 -10.58 -31.34 -15.62
N ASP A 176 -11.14 -31.46 -14.42
CA ASP A 176 -12.29 -32.34 -14.15
C ASP A 176 -13.51 -31.92 -14.99
N SER A 177 -13.78 -30.61 -15.09
CA SER A 177 -14.82 -30.03 -15.94
C SER A 177 -14.60 -30.31 -17.43
N LEU A 178 -13.35 -30.27 -17.89
CA LEU A 178 -13.02 -30.59 -19.28
C LEU A 178 -13.24 -32.09 -19.58
N ILE A 179 -12.81 -32.98 -18.69
CA ILE A 179 -13.02 -34.43 -18.85
C ILE A 179 -14.52 -34.72 -18.94
N ASP A 180 -15.31 -34.19 -18.00
CA ASP A 180 -16.76 -34.37 -17.97
C ASP A 180 -17.46 -33.84 -19.23
N HIS A 181 -16.99 -32.70 -19.76
CA HIS A 181 -17.49 -32.18 -21.03
C HIS A 181 -17.18 -33.10 -22.21
N LEU A 182 -15.94 -33.59 -22.31
CA LEU A 182 -15.51 -34.48 -23.39
C LEU A 182 -16.25 -35.82 -23.34
N GLU A 183 -16.55 -36.35 -22.15
CA GLU A 183 -17.32 -37.60 -21.99
C GLU A 183 -18.79 -37.45 -22.44
N ARG A 184 -19.40 -36.30 -22.17
CA ARG A 184 -20.84 -36.07 -22.46
C ARG A 184 -21.12 -35.55 -23.86
N HIS A 185 -20.24 -34.69 -24.38
CA HIS A 185 -20.47 -33.95 -25.62
C HIS A 185 -19.46 -34.31 -26.72
N GLY A 186 -18.48 -35.16 -26.41
CA GLY A 186 -17.40 -35.48 -27.33
C GLY A 186 -16.58 -34.25 -27.68
N GLU A 187 -16.05 -34.22 -28.90
CA GLU A 187 -15.30 -33.08 -29.44
C GLU A 187 -16.22 -31.95 -29.95
N SER A 188 -17.53 -32.19 -29.97
CA SER A 188 -18.54 -31.24 -30.44
C SER A 188 -19.07 -30.38 -29.31
N GLY A 189 -18.80 -29.08 -29.37
CA GLY A 189 -19.29 -28.12 -28.39
C GLY A 189 -18.27 -27.02 -28.11
N THR A 190 -18.72 -25.94 -27.47
CA THR A 190 -17.82 -24.92 -26.92
C THR A 190 -17.69 -25.18 -25.43
N TRP A 191 -16.48 -25.51 -24.97
CA TRP A 191 -16.16 -25.57 -23.55
C TRP A 191 -15.60 -24.22 -23.10
N GLN A 192 -16.09 -23.73 -21.97
CA GLN A 192 -15.60 -22.54 -21.29
C GLN A 192 -15.55 -22.80 -19.80
N TYR A 193 -14.54 -22.25 -19.13
CA TYR A 193 -14.43 -22.33 -17.69
C TYR A 193 -14.10 -20.96 -17.09
N ASP A 194 -14.88 -20.57 -16.09
CA ASP A 194 -14.82 -19.22 -15.51
C ASP A 194 -13.65 -19.06 -14.51
N PRO A 195 -12.69 -18.16 -14.77
CA PRO A 195 -11.58 -17.87 -13.85
C PRO A 195 -11.98 -17.04 -12.61
N THR A 196 -13.23 -16.59 -12.49
CA THR A 196 -13.67 -15.72 -11.39
C THR A 196 -13.37 -16.29 -10.01
N GLY A 197 -13.58 -17.61 -9.81
CA GLY A 197 -13.27 -18.26 -8.54
C GLY A 197 -11.79 -18.20 -8.16
N LEU A 198 -10.88 -18.35 -9.13
CA LEU A 198 -9.44 -18.22 -8.91
C LEU A 198 -9.09 -16.79 -8.50
N ARG A 199 -9.62 -15.79 -9.21
CA ARG A 199 -9.36 -14.37 -8.92
C ARG A 199 -9.79 -13.96 -7.52
N VAL A 200 -10.94 -14.44 -7.06
CA VAL A 200 -11.44 -14.16 -5.71
C VAL A 200 -10.46 -14.69 -4.66
N LEU A 201 -9.99 -15.94 -4.83
CA LEU A 201 -9.05 -16.56 -3.90
C LEU A 201 -7.68 -15.89 -3.92
N GLN A 202 -7.14 -15.56 -5.09
CA GLN A 202 -5.87 -14.84 -5.23
C GLN A 202 -5.95 -13.44 -4.59
N ARG A 203 -7.06 -12.71 -4.81
CA ARG A 203 -7.29 -11.40 -4.19
C ARG A 203 -7.39 -11.53 -2.67
N ALA A 204 -8.09 -12.54 -2.17
CA ALA A 204 -8.19 -12.79 -0.73
C ALA A 204 -6.82 -13.11 -0.11
N ALA A 205 -5.99 -13.91 -0.78
CA ALA A 205 -4.63 -14.20 -0.36
C ALA A 205 -3.78 -12.93 -0.30
N TYR A 206 -3.80 -12.09 -1.35
CA TYR A 206 -3.06 -10.84 -1.40
C TYR A 206 -3.50 -9.84 -0.31
N LEU A 207 -4.81 -9.67 -0.10
CA LEU A 207 -5.32 -8.78 0.94
C LEU A 207 -4.96 -9.26 2.35
N SER A 208 -4.92 -10.58 2.55
CA SER A 208 -4.45 -11.16 3.81
C SER A 208 -2.97 -10.90 4.03
N PHE A 209 -2.14 -11.03 3.00
CA PHE A 209 -0.73 -10.65 3.04
C PHE A 209 -0.57 -9.17 3.42
N ALA A 210 -1.31 -8.26 2.77
CA ALA A 210 -1.22 -6.83 3.05
C ALA A 210 -1.55 -6.48 4.52
N ARG A 211 -2.57 -7.14 5.10
CA ARG A 211 -2.94 -6.97 6.50
C ARG A 211 -1.88 -7.55 7.44
N ALA A 212 -1.39 -8.76 7.16
CA ALA A 212 -0.36 -9.41 7.97
C ALA A 212 0.96 -8.62 7.95
N LEU A 213 1.38 -8.14 6.78
CA LEU A 213 2.54 -7.26 6.62
C LEU A 213 2.41 -6.02 7.49
N SER A 214 1.27 -5.31 7.38
CA SER A 214 1.04 -4.09 8.15
C SER A 214 1.12 -4.34 9.66
N ALA A 215 0.38 -5.33 10.17
CA ALA A 215 0.33 -5.61 11.60
C ALA A 215 1.70 -6.05 12.17
N ARG A 216 2.42 -6.91 11.44
CA ARG A 216 3.70 -7.44 11.91
C ARG A 216 4.83 -6.42 11.79
N LEU A 217 4.85 -5.60 10.73
CA LEU A 217 5.81 -4.49 10.60
C LEU A 217 5.56 -3.41 11.65
N THR A 218 4.31 -3.05 11.95
CA THR A 218 4.01 -2.09 13.02
C THR A 218 4.67 -2.52 14.32
N LYS A 219 4.46 -3.77 14.72
CA LYS A 219 5.08 -4.31 15.95
C LYS A 219 6.60 -4.26 15.89
N LEU A 220 7.20 -4.73 14.79
CA LEU A 220 8.66 -4.74 14.62
C LEU A 220 9.27 -3.34 14.68
N TYR A 221 8.62 -2.36 14.05
CA TYR A 221 9.07 -0.97 14.00
C TYR A 221 8.91 -0.27 15.35
N GLU A 222 7.83 -0.55 16.07
CA GLU A 222 7.65 -0.09 17.45
C GLU A 222 8.68 -0.68 18.40
N ASP A 223 8.99 -1.98 18.27
CA ASP A 223 10.06 -2.63 19.04
C ASP A 223 11.42 -1.99 18.73
N ALA A 224 11.70 -1.68 17.46
CA ALA A 224 12.92 -0.99 17.06
C ALA A 224 13.03 0.41 17.66
N ALA A 225 11.97 1.22 17.54
CA ALA A 225 11.92 2.56 18.10
C ALA A 225 12.11 2.56 19.63
N ARG A 226 11.44 1.65 20.35
CA ARG A 226 11.61 1.51 21.81
C ARG A 226 13.04 1.17 22.21
N HIS A 227 13.70 0.28 21.48
CA HIS A 227 15.09 -0.07 21.80
C HIS A 227 16.05 1.08 21.48
N VAL A 228 15.83 1.83 20.40
CA VAL A 228 16.61 3.05 20.10
C VAL A 228 16.40 4.10 21.19
N GLU A 229 15.15 4.32 21.62
CA GLU A 229 14.81 5.24 22.71
C GLU A 229 15.52 4.86 24.01
N ALA A 230 15.61 3.57 24.35
CA ALA A 230 16.32 3.10 25.52
C ALA A 230 17.82 3.43 25.47
N VAL A 231 18.45 3.37 24.29
CA VAL A 231 19.85 3.78 24.12
C VAL A 231 20.02 5.28 24.38
N TYR A 232 19.13 6.12 23.84
CA TYR A 232 19.14 7.56 24.12
C TYR A 232 18.91 7.86 25.61
N ALA A 233 17.93 7.20 26.25
CA ALA A 233 17.63 7.42 27.66
C ALA A 233 18.84 7.13 28.56
N ALA A 234 19.58 6.06 28.24
CA ALA A 234 20.82 5.71 28.93
C ALA A 234 21.94 6.74 28.69
N ILE A 235 22.15 7.20 27.46
CA ILE A 235 23.14 8.26 27.14
C ILE A 235 22.82 9.56 27.90
N LEU A 236 21.54 9.93 27.96
CA LEU A 236 21.09 11.22 28.49
C LEU A 236 20.87 11.19 30.01
N SER A 237 21.11 10.06 30.69
CA SER A 237 20.90 9.90 32.13
C SER A 237 19.51 10.36 32.62
N GLY A 238 18.48 10.19 31.79
CA GLY A 238 17.12 10.66 32.09
C GLY A 238 16.88 12.17 32.03
N GLY A 239 17.85 12.96 31.54
CA GLY A 239 17.80 14.44 31.51
C GLY A 239 16.82 15.07 30.52
N VAL A 240 16.03 14.27 29.79
CA VAL A 240 15.05 14.78 28.82
C VAL A 240 13.66 14.23 29.15
N ALA A 241 12.85 15.05 29.82
CA ALA A 241 11.43 14.78 30.01
C ALA A 241 10.73 14.67 28.64
N ASP A 242 9.81 13.70 28.51
CA ASP A 242 9.04 13.43 27.30
C ASP A 242 9.88 13.19 26.03
N PHE A 243 11.05 12.55 26.16
CA PHE A 243 11.79 12.03 25.01
C PHE A 243 11.15 10.76 24.49
N ARG A 244 10.73 10.76 23.20
CA ARG A 244 10.17 9.58 22.53
C ARG A 244 10.68 9.46 21.11
N ILE A 245 10.97 8.24 20.68
CA ILE A 245 11.27 7.97 19.27
C ILE A 245 10.02 7.43 18.59
N GLU A 246 9.57 8.14 17.57
CA GLU A 246 8.45 7.67 16.75
C GLU A 246 8.91 6.55 15.83
N PRO A 247 8.17 5.42 15.74
CA PRO A 247 8.49 4.35 14.81
C PRO A 247 8.40 4.85 13.36
N PRO A 248 9.21 4.27 12.45
CA PRO A 248 9.17 4.64 11.05
C PRO A 248 7.81 4.32 10.42
N HIS A 249 7.52 5.01 9.31
CA HIS A 249 6.27 4.82 8.58
C HIS A 249 6.19 3.46 7.90
N LEU A 250 4.98 2.92 7.72
CA LEU A 250 4.80 1.65 7.00
C LEU A 250 4.94 1.84 5.47
N PRO A 251 5.43 0.81 4.74
CA PRO A 251 5.43 0.82 3.29
C PRO A 251 4.00 0.80 2.74
N ARG A 252 3.82 1.39 1.55
CA ARG A 252 2.54 1.30 0.84
C ARG A 252 2.42 -0.04 0.13
N VAL A 253 1.33 -0.76 0.39
CA VAL A 253 0.93 -1.93 -0.40
C VAL A 253 -0.02 -1.48 -1.52
N PRO A 254 0.37 -1.57 -2.81
CA PRO A 254 -0.51 -1.20 -3.92
C PRO A 254 -1.61 -2.25 -4.15
N ALA A 255 -2.67 -1.87 -4.88
CA ALA A 255 -3.70 -2.82 -5.29
C ALA A 255 -3.11 -3.88 -6.25
N PRO A 256 -3.57 -5.14 -6.22
CA PRO A 256 -2.99 -6.20 -7.05
C PRO A 256 -3.50 -6.13 -8.50
N VAL A 257 -2.95 -5.21 -9.29
CA VAL A 257 -3.42 -4.93 -10.67
C VAL A 257 -3.19 -6.13 -11.60
N GLY A 258 -2.11 -6.89 -11.38
CA GLY A 258 -1.77 -8.08 -12.17
C GLY A 258 -2.85 -9.18 -12.15
N LEU A 259 -3.67 -9.24 -11.09
CA LEU A 259 -4.79 -10.21 -10.98
C LEU A 259 -5.94 -9.91 -11.97
N GLY A 260 -5.95 -8.72 -12.59
CA GLY A 260 -6.91 -8.33 -13.60
C GLY A 260 -6.63 -8.90 -14.99
N LYS A 261 -5.48 -9.57 -15.20
CA LYS A 261 -5.12 -10.16 -16.49
C LYS A 261 -6.17 -11.21 -16.93
N THR A 262 -6.47 -11.22 -18.22
CA THR A 262 -7.41 -12.18 -18.81
C THR A 262 -6.75 -13.55 -18.84
N ILE A 263 -7.38 -14.52 -18.17
CA ILE A 263 -7.01 -15.93 -18.32
C ILE A 263 -7.84 -16.46 -19.49
N ALA A 264 -7.21 -16.59 -20.64
CA ALA A 264 -7.86 -17.11 -21.84
C ALA A 264 -7.85 -18.64 -21.83
N LEU A 265 -8.93 -19.23 -21.35
CA LEU A 265 -9.18 -20.67 -21.44
C LEU A 265 -10.12 -20.94 -22.62
N ASP A 266 -9.61 -20.76 -23.85
CA ASP A 266 -10.41 -21.02 -25.05
C ASP A 266 -9.81 -22.13 -25.92
N LEU A 267 -10.65 -23.11 -26.23
CA LEU A 267 -10.34 -24.28 -27.05
C LEU A 267 -10.72 -24.07 -28.53
N GLN A 268 -11.29 -22.93 -28.92
CA GLN A 268 -11.86 -22.69 -30.26
C GLN A 268 -10.85 -22.64 -31.43
N SER A 269 -9.56 -22.77 -31.16
CA SER A 269 -8.51 -22.68 -32.18
C SER A 269 -8.48 -23.86 -33.18
N THR A 270 -8.17 -23.58 -34.45
CA THR A 270 -8.07 -24.57 -35.54
C THR A 270 -6.96 -25.63 -35.33
N TRP A 271 -6.02 -25.37 -34.41
CA TRP A 271 -5.01 -26.35 -34.01
C TRP A 271 -5.58 -27.45 -33.10
N TRP A 272 -6.62 -27.17 -32.31
CA TRP A 272 -7.32 -28.11 -31.43
C TRP A 272 -7.85 -29.34 -32.17
N ARG A 273 -8.59 -29.11 -33.27
CA ARG A 273 -9.14 -30.19 -34.12
C ARG A 273 -8.07 -31.07 -34.77
N ARG A 274 -6.95 -30.47 -35.22
CA ARG A 274 -5.84 -31.21 -35.86
C ARG A 274 -4.96 -31.95 -34.84
N TRP A 275 -4.91 -31.47 -33.61
CA TRP A 275 -4.18 -32.08 -32.50
C TRP A 275 -4.93 -33.31 -31.95
N TRP A 276 -6.27 -33.27 -31.91
CA TRP A 276 -7.15 -34.39 -31.52
C TRP A 276 -7.04 -35.62 -32.43
N GLN A 277 -6.91 -35.43 -33.74
CA GLN A 277 -6.82 -36.55 -34.70
C GLN A 277 -5.59 -37.46 -34.53
N LYS A 278 -4.63 -37.12 -33.65
CA LYS A 278 -3.32 -37.78 -33.57
C LYS A 278 -3.02 -38.63 -32.33
N ARG A 279 -3.88 -38.72 -31.29
CA ARG A 279 -3.53 -39.41 -30.02
C ARG A 279 -4.68 -40.21 -29.37
N ARG A 280 -4.32 -41.13 -28.45
CA ARG A 280 -5.18 -42.14 -27.80
C ARG A 280 -5.58 -41.71 -26.37
N GLY A 281 -6.88 -41.43 -26.13
CA GLY A 281 -7.56 -41.44 -24.81
C GLY A 281 -7.69 -40.10 -24.05
N TYR A 282 -8.92 -39.73 -23.63
CA TYR A 282 -9.31 -38.45 -23.00
C TYR A 282 -8.46 -38.03 -21.78
N GLU A 283 -8.00 -38.97 -20.95
CA GLU A 283 -7.19 -38.68 -19.76
C GLU A 283 -5.77 -38.16 -20.06
N ALA A 284 -5.12 -38.68 -21.11
CA ALA A 284 -3.79 -38.20 -21.49
C ALA A 284 -3.84 -36.75 -22.00
N PHE A 285 -4.94 -36.39 -22.66
CA PHE A 285 -5.19 -35.04 -23.15
C PHE A 285 -5.52 -34.04 -22.05
N ALA A 286 -6.33 -34.45 -21.07
CA ALA A 286 -6.66 -33.64 -19.91
C ALA A 286 -5.40 -33.24 -19.11
N LYS A 287 -4.38 -34.11 -19.07
CA LYS A 287 -3.07 -33.80 -18.45
C LYS A 287 -2.28 -32.72 -19.20
N ASP A 288 -2.20 -32.81 -20.53
CA ASP A 288 -1.53 -31.80 -21.36
C ASP A 288 -2.23 -30.43 -21.23
N TYR A 289 -3.57 -30.42 -21.16
CA TYR A 289 -4.35 -29.20 -20.95
C TYR A 289 -4.20 -28.62 -19.53
N ALA A 290 -4.17 -29.50 -18.51
CA ALA A 290 -3.89 -29.09 -17.14
C ALA A 290 -2.53 -28.38 -17.02
N HIS A 291 -1.53 -28.78 -17.81
CA HIS A 291 -0.24 -28.11 -17.87
C HIS A 291 -0.36 -26.69 -18.44
N LEU A 292 -1.15 -26.49 -19.51
CA LEU A 292 -1.38 -25.16 -20.09
C LEU A 292 -2.12 -24.23 -19.13
N ILE A 293 -3.21 -24.70 -18.51
CA ILE A 293 -3.95 -23.92 -17.51
C ILE A 293 -3.02 -23.54 -16.35
N ARG A 294 -2.20 -24.49 -15.87
CA ARG A 294 -1.25 -24.25 -14.80
C ARG A 294 -0.22 -23.21 -15.19
N ALA A 295 0.36 -23.30 -16.39
CA ALA A 295 1.35 -22.33 -16.87
C ALA A 295 0.76 -20.91 -16.94
N GLU A 296 -0.46 -20.77 -17.44
CA GLU A 296 -1.15 -19.47 -17.52
C GLU A 296 -1.45 -18.90 -16.13
N ALA A 297 -2.05 -19.71 -15.25
CA ALA A 297 -2.39 -19.29 -13.88
C ALA A 297 -1.14 -18.92 -13.07
N HIS A 298 -0.08 -19.74 -13.19
CA HIS A 298 1.19 -19.52 -12.50
C HIS A 298 1.91 -18.25 -12.99
N SER A 299 1.79 -17.91 -14.28
CA SER A 299 2.41 -16.69 -14.82
C SER A 299 1.91 -15.41 -14.14
N ILE A 300 0.63 -15.38 -13.74
CA ILE A 300 0.01 -14.23 -13.04
C ILE A 300 0.57 -14.11 -11.63
N THR A 301 0.71 -15.24 -10.92
CA THR A 301 1.25 -15.25 -9.56
C THR A 301 2.73 -14.88 -9.56
N ARG A 302 3.51 -15.39 -10.53
CA ARG A 302 4.92 -15.04 -10.66
C ARG A 302 5.11 -13.55 -10.96
N ASP A 303 4.31 -12.99 -11.87
CA ASP A 303 4.31 -11.55 -12.15
C ASP A 303 3.98 -10.71 -10.92
N LEU A 304 2.97 -11.12 -10.13
CA LEU A 304 2.62 -10.47 -8.87
C LEU A 304 3.76 -10.55 -7.85
N GLU A 305 4.42 -11.70 -7.75
CA GLU A 305 5.55 -11.91 -6.86
C GLU A 305 6.74 -11.01 -7.21
N GLU A 306 7.21 -11.11 -8.46
CA GLU A 306 8.42 -10.46 -8.95
C GLU A 306 8.27 -8.93 -9.00
N ASN A 307 7.11 -8.44 -9.46
CA ASN A 307 6.96 -7.01 -9.76
C ASN A 307 6.29 -6.21 -8.63
N GLN A 308 5.53 -6.86 -7.74
CA GLN A 308 4.76 -6.15 -6.73
C GLN A 308 5.13 -6.56 -5.30
N VAL A 309 5.17 -7.87 -5.00
CA VAL A 309 5.47 -8.35 -3.64
C VAL A 309 6.93 -8.06 -3.29
N ALA A 310 7.87 -8.37 -4.18
CA ALA A 310 9.30 -8.11 -3.96
C ALA A 310 9.57 -6.62 -3.67
N ALA A 311 8.97 -5.72 -4.46
CA ALA A 311 9.12 -4.28 -4.28
C ALA A 311 8.57 -3.78 -2.93
N VAL A 312 7.42 -4.31 -2.50
CA VAL A 312 6.84 -3.96 -1.19
C VAL A 312 7.72 -4.44 -0.04
N LEU A 313 8.24 -5.66 -0.12
CA LEU A 313 9.09 -6.24 0.92
C LEU A 313 10.46 -5.54 0.99
N GLU A 314 11.05 -5.17 -0.14
CA GLU A 314 12.30 -4.41 -0.13
C GLU A 314 12.09 -3.01 0.42
N ASN A 315 10.97 -2.35 0.10
CA ASN A 315 10.65 -1.05 0.68
C ASN A 315 10.49 -1.13 2.21
N ALA A 316 9.87 -2.20 2.73
CA ALA A 316 9.83 -2.44 4.17
C ALA A 316 11.25 -2.50 4.78
N ARG A 317 12.15 -3.27 4.18
CA ARG A 317 13.53 -3.39 4.65
C ARG A 317 14.28 -2.05 4.58
N SER A 318 14.17 -1.32 3.47
CA SER A 318 14.82 -0.02 3.27
C SER A 318 14.40 1.00 4.33
N ILE A 319 13.09 1.10 4.61
CA ILE A 319 12.57 2.04 5.60
C ILE A 319 13.18 1.78 6.99
N LEU A 320 13.24 0.52 7.43
CA LEU A 320 13.82 0.18 8.72
C LEU A 320 15.34 0.43 8.75
N ARG A 321 16.03 0.11 7.65
CA ARG A 321 17.48 0.34 7.49
C ARG A 321 17.82 1.82 7.62
N GLU A 322 17.11 2.67 6.90
CA GLU A 322 17.29 4.11 6.90
C GLU A 322 17.08 4.68 8.31
N PHE A 323 15.98 4.30 8.95
CA PHE A 323 15.67 4.68 10.33
C PHE A 323 16.78 4.32 11.33
N LEU A 324 17.28 3.07 11.28
CA LEU A 324 18.34 2.61 12.19
C LEU A 324 19.68 3.32 11.90
N LYS A 325 19.99 3.54 10.61
CA LYS A 325 21.21 4.23 10.19
C LYS A 325 21.23 5.70 10.62
N GLU A 326 20.11 6.41 10.50
CA GLU A 326 19.97 7.80 10.94
C GLU A 326 20.26 7.92 12.45
N HIS A 327 19.63 7.07 13.27
CA HIS A 327 19.86 7.09 14.71
C HIS A 327 21.27 6.64 15.11
N GLN A 328 21.85 5.67 14.40
CA GLN A 328 23.25 5.28 14.61
C GLN A 328 24.19 6.46 14.38
N GLU A 329 23.97 7.22 13.31
CA GLU A 329 24.77 8.40 12.99
C GLU A 329 24.59 9.52 14.03
N THR A 330 23.36 9.74 14.51
CA THR A 330 23.10 10.69 15.60
C THR A 330 23.79 10.30 16.90
N ILE A 331 23.70 9.03 17.32
CA ILE A 331 24.38 8.54 18.52
C ILE A 331 25.91 8.62 18.37
N ARG A 332 26.45 8.33 17.18
CA ARG A 332 27.87 8.51 16.89
C ARG A 332 28.28 9.98 17.07
N ARG A 333 27.51 10.93 16.52
CA ARG A 333 27.76 12.38 16.68
C ARG A 333 27.70 12.84 18.14
N ILE A 334 26.83 12.25 18.95
CA ILE A 334 26.70 12.56 20.38
C ILE A 334 27.90 12.03 21.17
N THR A 335 28.31 10.79 20.90
CA THR A 335 29.37 10.10 21.67
C THR A 335 30.79 10.41 21.21
N GLN A 336 30.96 10.88 19.96
CA GLN A 336 32.25 11.26 19.37
C GLN A 336 32.13 12.65 18.73
N PRO A 337 32.11 13.73 19.53
CA PRO A 337 32.05 15.09 18.98
C PRO A 337 33.36 15.42 18.26
N ASP A 338 33.30 15.65 16.94
CA ASP A 338 34.44 16.17 16.18
C ASP A 338 34.85 17.55 16.71
N ALA A 339 36.16 17.75 16.96
CA ALA A 339 36.71 18.99 17.53
C ALA A 339 36.37 20.25 16.71
N GLY A 340 36.24 20.13 15.38
CA GLY A 340 35.81 21.23 14.50
C GLY A 340 34.31 21.56 14.58
N ASN A 341 33.45 20.56 14.80
CA ASN A 341 32.00 20.73 15.00
C ASN A 341 31.63 21.10 16.44
N ALA A 342 32.60 21.11 17.36
CA ALA A 342 32.39 21.54 18.73
C ALA A 342 32.31 23.08 18.80
N GLU A 343 33.16 23.80 18.06
CA GLU A 343 33.22 25.26 18.07
C GLU A 343 32.05 25.91 17.31
N ASP A 344 31.71 25.42 16.11
CA ASP A 344 30.58 25.95 15.32
C ASP A 344 29.23 25.72 15.99
N ALA A 345 29.05 24.55 16.60
CA ALA A 345 27.85 24.27 17.37
C ALA A 345 27.86 24.95 18.74
N ARG A 346 29.01 25.30 19.32
CA ARG A 346 29.10 26.14 20.54
C ARG A 346 28.75 27.59 20.23
N LYS A 347 29.17 28.12 19.08
CA LYS A 347 28.71 29.42 18.55
C LYS A 347 27.21 29.39 18.24
N ALA A 348 26.71 28.32 17.62
CA ALA A 348 25.27 28.13 17.44
C ALA A 348 24.54 28.04 18.79
N LEU A 349 25.14 27.38 19.79
CA LEU A 349 24.60 27.28 21.15
C LEU A 349 24.58 28.63 21.86
N GLU A 350 25.62 29.47 21.72
CA GLU A 350 25.67 30.83 22.28
C GLU A 350 24.62 31.74 21.64
N VAL A 351 24.44 31.66 20.32
CA VAL A 351 23.34 32.33 19.61
C VAL A 351 21.98 31.83 20.13
N LEU A 352 21.83 30.53 20.36
CA LEU A 352 20.61 29.89 20.88
C LEU A 352 20.39 30.04 22.40
N GLN A 353 21.41 30.41 23.17
CA GLN A 353 21.38 30.66 24.62
C GLN A 353 21.11 32.13 24.95
N SER A 354 21.45 33.04 24.05
CA SER A 354 21.06 34.46 24.15
C SER A 354 19.52 34.66 24.07
N GLY A 355 18.79 33.67 23.55
CA GLY A 355 17.35 33.53 23.72
C GLY A 355 17.04 32.42 24.72
N ASN A 356 16.38 32.74 25.83
CA ASN A 356 16.02 31.81 26.92
C ASN A 356 14.92 30.77 26.51
N ASP A 357 14.82 30.45 25.22
CA ASP A 357 13.56 30.10 24.56
C ASP A 357 13.63 28.83 23.70
N THR A 358 14.78 28.18 23.55
CA THR A 358 14.94 27.09 22.56
C THR A 358 14.39 25.74 23.00
N THR A 359 14.49 25.40 24.28
CA THR A 359 13.82 24.20 24.82
C THR A 359 12.30 24.39 24.85
N THR A 360 11.86 25.63 25.08
CA THR A 360 10.46 26.07 24.96
C THR A 360 9.99 26.00 23.50
N ALA A 361 10.76 26.52 22.54
CA ALA A 361 10.43 26.52 21.11
C ALA A 361 10.35 25.10 20.53
N PHE A 362 11.25 24.18 20.90
CA PHE A 362 11.10 22.77 20.52
C PHE A 362 9.86 22.14 21.18
N GLY A 363 9.55 22.50 22.43
CA GLY A 363 8.31 22.10 23.09
C GLY A 363 7.05 22.64 22.41
N GLU A 364 7.09 23.88 21.90
CA GLU A 364 6.01 24.52 21.14
C GLU A 364 5.85 23.92 19.75
N ILE A 365 6.95 23.59 19.05
CA ILE A 365 6.92 22.86 17.78
C ILE A 365 6.28 21.48 18.00
N LEU A 366 6.69 20.76 19.05
CA LEU A 366 6.11 19.46 19.37
C LEU A 366 4.61 19.58 19.72
N ARG A 367 4.22 20.59 20.51
CA ARG A 367 2.83 20.87 20.86
C ARG A 367 1.99 21.24 19.63
N GLY A 368 2.51 22.07 18.72
CA GLY A 368 1.84 22.39 17.46
C GLY A 368 1.67 21.17 16.55
N LEU A 369 2.64 20.24 16.54
CA LEU A 369 2.51 18.97 15.83
C LEU A 369 1.48 18.02 16.48
N ASP A 370 1.25 18.13 17.80
CA ASP A 370 0.19 17.41 18.52
C ASP A 370 -1.19 17.99 18.23
N GLU A 371 -1.33 19.32 18.24
CA GLU A 371 -2.57 20.03 17.92
C GLU A 371 -3.01 19.81 16.47
N MET A 372 -2.08 19.72 15.53
CA MET A 372 -2.39 19.37 14.12
C MET A 372 -2.84 17.91 13.92
N ALA A 373 -2.70 17.06 14.94
CA ALA A 373 -3.02 15.65 14.87
C ALA A 373 -4.34 15.26 15.56
N ALA A 374 -4.89 16.17 16.38
CA ALA A 374 -6.24 16.10 16.93
C ALA A 374 -7.25 16.66 15.92
#